data_AF-A0A916UTL3-F1
#
_entry.id   AF-A0A916UTL3-F1
#
_cell.length_a   1.000
_cell.length_b   1.000
_cell.length_c   1.000
_cell.angle_alpha   90.00
_cell.angle_beta   90.00
_cell.angle_gamma   90.00
#
_symmetry.space_group_name_H-M   'P 1'
#
loop_
_entity.id
_entity.type
_entity.pdbx_description
1 polymer ?
#
loop_
_entity_poly.entity_id
_entity_poly.type
_entity_poly.pdbx_seq_one_letter_code
_entity_poly.pdbx_strand_id
1 'polypeptide(L)'
;MNKQLTTSLGTVFKEHTHVRMNGRVASARTVNARMESISGSFSSLEKLGYRLQDATNLTEKHIRALVQYWLVDKKLRAKTIEGHISNLRIFATWIGKPTMVKGKYEYASQEQRPLMKVNAAAKESKSLTGNNINIDEILKKADSYDHRFGLMLRMELAFGLRREEVLKCKPHHQDFEQYFAIFHGHGKGGRERHIVKMISSQQEILELVKANIGKNEAMGWPTTRSGQRATLKENLSRYQNTMTKLGITKAKLGVSGHSLRAQFAENNAPVHGIIPPSIGGTKGQMPKADMKVRLARLSEAMGHHRIEVMSAYYCTFGTNATLDRAGRCMTNIDMATAILKSQDLEPLVDNYRADCTSIRSILDVLEVEITLKEIQYLWKIYSERNGVAWVRPEKEIGICIEAAALQVIRQTKGAQTYLPE
;
A
#
# COMPACT_ATOMS: atom_id res chain seq x y z
N MET A 1 -16.56 -0.56 32.79
CA MET A 1 -16.48 -1.94 33.29
C MET A 1 -16.34 -1.88 34.79
N ASN A 2 -17.07 -2.75 35.51
CA ASN A 2 -16.84 -2.94 36.94
C ASN A 2 -15.39 -3.40 37.22
N LYS A 3 -14.85 -2.98 38.37
CA LYS A 3 -13.54 -3.35 38.90
C LYS A 3 -13.31 -4.87 38.89
N GLN A 4 -14.29 -5.66 39.31
CA GLN A 4 -14.18 -7.13 39.37
C GLN A 4 -13.89 -7.75 37.99
N LEU A 5 -14.64 -7.32 36.97
CA LEU A 5 -14.44 -7.78 35.59
C LEU A 5 -13.09 -7.34 35.02
N THR A 6 -12.67 -6.12 35.36
CA THR A 6 -11.36 -5.59 34.94
C THR A 6 -10.23 -6.42 35.51
N THR A 7 -10.33 -6.80 36.79
CA THR A 7 -9.35 -7.68 37.45
C THR A 7 -9.33 -9.07 36.80
N SER A 8 -10.48 -9.71 36.60
CA SER A 8 -10.57 -11.02 35.94
C SER A 8 -9.95 -11.01 34.53
N LEU A 9 -10.28 -10.01 33.71
CA LEU A 9 -9.65 -9.84 32.38
C LEU A 9 -8.13 -9.67 32.47
N GLY A 10 -7.65 -8.88 33.44
CA GLY A 10 -6.22 -8.67 33.68
C GLY A 10 -5.48 -9.97 33.98
N THR A 11 -6.06 -10.85 34.79
CA THR A 11 -5.51 -12.18 35.10
C THR A 11 -5.36 -13.03 33.83
N VAL A 12 -6.45 -13.19 33.06
CA VAL A 12 -6.42 -13.96 31.81
C VAL A 12 -5.38 -13.41 30.83
N PHE A 13 -5.25 -12.08 30.73
CA PHE A 13 -4.27 -11.47 29.85
C PHE A 13 -2.83 -11.75 30.28
N LYS A 14 -2.54 -11.69 31.58
CA LYS A 14 -1.20 -11.98 32.12
C LYS A 14 -0.76 -13.40 31.82
N GLU A 15 -1.69 -14.36 31.87
CA GLU A 15 -1.42 -15.78 31.64
C GLU A 15 -1.21 -16.13 30.17
N HIS A 16 -1.96 -15.52 29.24
CA HIS A 16 -2.07 -16.05 27.88
C HIS A 16 -1.62 -15.13 26.74
N THR A 17 -1.48 -13.82 26.94
CA THR A 17 -1.32 -12.90 25.80
C THR A 17 0.03 -12.98 25.09
N HIS A 18 1.07 -13.46 25.76
CA HIS A 18 2.45 -13.45 25.25
C HIS A 18 2.74 -14.53 24.20
N VAL A 19 1.87 -15.52 24.06
CA VAL A 19 2.05 -16.64 23.12
C VAL A 19 0.97 -16.58 22.02
N ARG A 20 1.39 -16.75 20.77
CA ARG A 20 0.47 -16.88 19.63
C ARG A 20 -0.08 -18.31 19.56
N MET A 21 -1.19 -18.49 18.86
CA MET A 21 -1.78 -19.82 18.60
C MET A 21 -0.82 -20.82 17.93
N ASN A 22 0.23 -20.35 17.26
CA ASN A 22 1.25 -21.19 16.65
C ASN A 22 2.50 -21.39 17.53
N GLY A 23 2.40 -21.15 18.84
CA GLY A 23 3.48 -21.32 19.82
C GLY A 23 4.55 -20.22 19.82
N ARG A 24 4.56 -19.31 18.84
CA ARG A 24 5.56 -18.23 18.78
C ARG A 24 5.20 -17.06 19.68
N VAL A 25 6.20 -16.30 20.14
CA VAL A 25 5.99 -15.09 20.94
C VAL A 25 5.20 -14.03 20.13
N ALA A 26 4.17 -13.48 20.75
CA ALA A 26 3.41 -12.36 20.19
C ALA A 26 4.22 -11.07 20.32
N SER A 27 4.25 -10.23 19.27
CA SER A 27 4.89 -8.91 19.42
C SER A 27 4.07 -8.04 20.37
N ALA A 28 4.72 -7.14 21.11
CA ALA A 28 4.03 -6.23 22.04
C ALA A 28 2.84 -5.49 21.39
N ARG A 29 2.99 -5.07 20.13
CA ARG A 29 1.90 -4.47 19.35
C ARG A 29 0.72 -5.42 19.13
N THR A 30 0.97 -6.70 18.87
CA THR A 30 -0.07 -7.72 18.69
C THR A 30 -0.80 -7.98 20.00
N VAL A 31 -0.05 -8.04 21.11
CA VAL A 31 -0.58 -8.18 22.47
C VAL A 31 -1.52 -7.02 22.78
N ASN A 32 -1.03 -5.77 22.69
CA ASN A 32 -1.80 -4.58 23.02
C ASN A 32 -3.07 -4.45 22.16
N ALA A 33 -2.96 -4.62 20.84
CA ALA A 33 -4.12 -4.53 19.96
C ALA A 33 -5.19 -5.60 20.25
N ARG A 34 -4.77 -6.79 20.67
CA ARG A 34 -5.70 -7.86 21.06
C ARG A 34 -6.36 -7.54 22.40
N MET A 35 -5.59 -7.12 23.40
CA MET A 35 -6.10 -6.70 24.70
C MET A 35 -7.11 -5.56 24.56
N GLU A 36 -6.77 -4.51 23.81
CA GLU A 36 -7.67 -3.39 23.51
C GLU A 36 -8.98 -3.86 22.85
N SER A 37 -8.88 -4.74 21.83
CA SER A 37 -10.06 -5.28 21.16
C SER A 37 -10.96 -6.11 22.09
N ILE A 38 -10.37 -6.91 22.98
CA ILE A 38 -11.14 -7.75 23.90
C ILE A 38 -11.77 -6.87 24.99
N SER A 39 -11.00 -5.99 25.64
CA SER A 39 -11.50 -5.05 26.63
C SER A 39 -12.61 -4.15 26.07
N GLY A 40 -12.46 -3.68 24.82
CA GLY A 40 -13.50 -2.92 24.12
C GLY A 40 -14.78 -3.73 23.87
N SER A 41 -14.64 -5.05 23.66
CA SER A 41 -15.80 -5.96 23.51
C SER A 41 -16.54 -6.11 24.84
N PHE A 42 -15.84 -6.34 25.95
CA PHE A 42 -16.48 -6.41 27.28
C PHE A 42 -17.10 -5.08 27.70
N SER A 43 -16.45 -3.96 27.38
CA SER A 43 -17.04 -2.63 27.58
C SER A 43 -18.30 -2.41 26.76
N SER A 44 -18.40 -3.00 25.57
CA SER A 44 -19.61 -2.95 24.73
C SER A 44 -20.73 -3.81 25.32
N LEU A 45 -20.41 -4.98 25.88
CA LEU A 45 -21.39 -5.83 26.57
C LEU A 45 -22.04 -5.11 27.77
N GLU A 46 -21.25 -4.40 28.56
CA GLU A 46 -21.78 -3.61 29.68
C GLU A 46 -22.74 -2.51 29.22
N LYS A 47 -22.42 -1.83 28.11
CA LYS A 47 -23.31 -0.84 27.48
C LYS A 47 -24.61 -1.45 26.96
N LEU A 48 -24.58 -2.72 26.57
CA LEU A 48 -25.74 -3.51 26.17
C LEU A 48 -26.52 -4.08 27.37
N GLY A 49 -26.13 -3.75 28.61
CA GLY A 49 -26.82 -4.18 29.83
C GLY A 49 -26.30 -5.50 30.41
N TYR A 50 -25.30 -6.15 29.82
CA TYR A 50 -24.72 -7.37 30.37
C TYR A 50 -23.76 -7.05 31.54
N ARG A 51 -24.05 -7.60 32.72
CA ARG A 51 -23.29 -7.37 33.95
C ARG A 51 -22.38 -8.57 34.28
N LEU A 52 -21.42 -8.86 33.41
CA LEU A 52 -20.42 -9.90 33.64
C LEU A 52 -19.51 -9.49 34.81
N GLN A 53 -19.43 -10.34 35.85
CA GLN A 53 -18.48 -10.15 36.96
C GLN A 53 -17.14 -10.83 36.69
N ASP A 54 -17.15 -11.94 35.93
CA ASP A 54 -15.98 -12.71 35.54
C ASP A 54 -15.91 -12.80 34.01
N ALA A 55 -14.71 -12.64 33.45
CA ALA A 55 -14.44 -12.76 32.03
C ALA A 55 -14.65 -14.19 31.51
N THR A 56 -14.52 -15.20 32.37
CA THR A 56 -14.82 -16.61 32.02
C THR A 56 -16.31 -16.83 31.77
N ASN A 57 -17.20 -15.97 32.29
CA ASN A 57 -18.65 -16.03 32.07
C ASN A 57 -19.09 -15.59 30.67
N LEU A 58 -18.16 -15.30 29.76
CA LEU A 58 -18.46 -15.10 28.36
C LEU A 58 -19.12 -16.36 27.77
N THR A 59 -20.15 -16.17 26.94
CA THR A 59 -20.95 -17.23 26.31
C THR A 59 -21.29 -16.86 24.87
N GLU A 60 -21.77 -17.81 24.06
CA GLU A 60 -22.19 -17.52 22.68
C GLU A 60 -23.26 -16.42 22.61
N LYS A 61 -24.17 -16.35 23.59
CA LYS A 61 -25.20 -15.30 23.69
C LYS A 61 -24.58 -13.89 23.67
N HIS A 62 -23.50 -13.70 24.41
CA HIS A 62 -22.75 -12.44 24.45
C HIS A 62 -22.08 -12.13 23.10
N ILE A 63 -21.51 -13.13 22.45
CA ILE A 63 -20.90 -12.97 21.11
C ILE A 63 -21.96 -12.54 20.09
N ARG A 64 -23.14 -13.17 20.10
CA ARG A 64 -24.26 -12.82 19.22
C ARG A 64 -24.71 -11.37 19.44
N ALA A 65 -24.87 -10.95 20.69
CA ALA A 65 -25.24 -9.57 21.02
C ALA A 65 -24.18 -8.56 20.54
N LEU A 66 -22.89 -8.87 20.72
CA LEU A 66 -21.80 -8.02 20.22
C LEU A 66 -21.80 -7.91 18.70
N VAL A 67 -21.95 -9.02 17.98
CA VAL A 67 -21.94 -8.98 16.51
C VAL A 67 -23.13 -8.19 15.99
N GLN A 68 -24.33 -8.36 16.57
CA GLN A 68 -25.51 -7.57 16.20
C GLN A 68 -25.30 -6.09 16.50
N TYR A 69 -24.80 -5.74 17.69
CA TYR A 69 -24.47 -4.36 18.04
C TYR A 69 -23.46 -3.72 17.07
N TRP A 70 -22.41 -4.46 16.72
CA TRP A 70 -21.40 -3.96 15.78
C TRP A 70 -21.94 -3.78 14.37
N LEU A 71 -22.78 -4.71 13.92
CA LEU A 71 -23.32 -4.73 12.56
C LEU A 71 -24.45 -3.72 12.35
N VAL A 72 -25.39 -3.66 13.28
CA VAL A 72 -26.64 -2.89 13.15
C VAL A 72 -26.48 -1.50 13.75
N ASP A 73 -26.08 -1.42 15.02
CA ASP A 73 -26.07 -0.16 15.76
C ASP A 73 -24.83 0.68 15.42
N LYS A 74 -23.65 0.04 15.41
CA LYS A 74 -22.38 0.72 15.08
C LYS A 74 -22.04 0.74 13.61
N LYS A 75 -22.71 -0.08 12.79
CA LYS A 75 -22.46 -0.21 11.35
C LYS A 75 -20.97 -0.33 11.02
N LEU A 76 -20.25 -1.11 11.83
CA LEU A 76 -18.82 -1.32 11.66
C LEU A 76 -18.55 -2.02 10.33
N ARG A 77 -17.39 -1.72 9.73
CA ARG A 77 -16.94 -2.40 8.51
C ARG A 77 -16.80 -3.90 8.77
N ALA A 78 -17.21 -4.73 7.81
CA ALA A 78 -17.12 -6.19 7.88
C ALA A 78 -15.74 -6.70 8.35
N LYS A 79 -14.66 -6.07 7.89
CA LYS A 79 -13.30 -6.46 8.29
C LYS A 79 -13.01 -6.22 9.77
N THR A 80 -13.56 -5.15 10.33
CA THR A 80 -13.44 -4.83 11.75
C THR A 80 -14.18 -5.84 12.60
N ILE A 81 -15.42 -6.19 12.21
CA ILE A 81 -16.24 -7.23 12.86
C ILE A 81 -15.51 -8.58 12.83
N GLU A 82 -14.99 -8.98 11.67
CA GLU A 82 -14.20 -10.22 11.53
C GLU A 82 -12.96 -10.22 12.44
N GLY A 83 -12.30 -9.07 12.59
CA GLY A 83 -11.16 -8.89 13.50
C GLY A 83 -11.56 -9.06 14.98
N HIS A 84 -12.66 -8.45 15.40
CA HIS A 84 -13.18 -8.62 16.76
C HIS A 84 -13.59 -10.07 17.05
N ILE A 85 -14.32 -10.70 16.14
CA ILE A 85 -14.69 -12.14 16.24
C ILE A 85 -13.42 -13.00 16.34
N SER A 86 -12.38 -12.71 15.55
CA SER A 86 -11.11 -13.45 15.59
C SER A 86 -10.41 -13.31 16.95
N ASN A 87 -10.38 -12.10 17.52
CA ASN A 87 -9.79 -11.87 18.84
C ASN A 87 -10.61 -12.54 19.96
N LEU A 88 -11.94 -12.50 19.87
CA LEU A 88 -12.82 -13.19 20.81
C LEU A 88 -12.70 -14.71 20.72
N ARG A 89 -12.47 -15.27 19.52
CA ARG A 89 -12.20 -16.69 19.35
C ARG A 89 -10.90 -17.11 20.05
N ILE A 90 -9.85 -16.30 19.94
CA ILE A 90 -8.61 -16.54 20.69
C ILE A 90 -8.88 -16.44 22.19
N PHE A 91 -9.57 -15.40 22.64
CA PHE A 91 -9.94 -15.25 24.05
C PHE A 91 -10.75 -16.45 24.57
N ALA A 92 -11.70 -16.96 23.77
CA ALA A 92 -12.50 -18.13 24.10
C ALA A 92 -11.62 -19.38 24.36
N THR A 93 -10.51 -19.54 23.63
CA THR A 93 -9.56 -20.63 23.91
C THR A 93 -8.84 -20.46 25.25
N TRP A 94 -8.53 -19.21 25.65
CA TRP A 94 -7.87 -18.92 26.93
C TRP A 94 -8.75 -19.27 28.13
N ILE A 95 -10.06 -19.06 28.01
CA ILE A 95 -11.03 -19.36 29.07
C ILE A 95 -11.62 -20.79 28.97
N GLY A 96 -10.98 -21.69 28.22
CA GLY A 96 -11.40 -23.10 28.12
C GLY A 96 -12.66 -23.36 27.28
N LYS A 97 -13.07 -22.43 26.41
CA LYS A 97 -14.29 -22.51 25.57
C LYS A 97 -14.00 -22.42 24.06
N PRO A 98 -13.14 -23.29 23.48
CA PRO A 98 -12.59 -23.09 22.13
C PRO A 98 -13.61 -23.11 20.98
N THR A 99 -14.74 -23.80 21.15
CA THR A 99 -15.80 -23.94 20.13
C THR A 99 -16.93 -22.92 20.27
N MET A 100 -16.91 -22.08 21.31
CA MET A 100 -18.00 -21.14 21.64
C MET A 100 -18.23 -20.06 20.57
N VAL A 101 -17.17 -19.65 19.86
CA VAL A 101 -17.26 -18.60 18.85
C VAL A 101 -17.47 -19.23 17.47
N LYS A 102 -18.66 -19.04 16.92
CA LYS A 102 -19.12 -19.52 15.62
C LYS A 102 -18.59 -18.68 14.45
N GLY A 103 -18.81 -19.17 13.22
CA GLY A 103 -18.48 -18.44 12.00
C GLY A 103 -19.26 -17.13 11.90
N LYS A 104 -18.67 -16.08 11.30
CA LYS A 104 -19.29 -14.75 11.27
C LYS A 104 -20.72 -14.75 10.71
N TYR A 105 -20.99 -15.56 9.68
CA TYR A 105 -22.32 -15.63 9.05
C TYR A 105 -23.40 -16.31 9.92
N GLU A 106 -23.02 -17.04 10.96
CA GLU A 106 -23.96 -17.67 11.92
C GLU A 106 -24.57 -16.65 12.89
N TYR A 107 -23.99 -15.46 12.93
CA TYR A 107 -24.47 -14.34 13.72
C TYR A 107 -25.29 -13.32 12.92
N ALA A 108 -25.54 -13.54 11.62
CA ALA A 108 -26.39 -12.69 10.78
C ALA A 108 -27.62 -13.42 10.25
N SER A 109 -28.71 -12.67 10.08
CA SER A 109 -29.82 -13.08 9.20
C SER A 109 -29.38 -13.15 7.73
N GLN A 110 -30.20 -13.78 6.88
CA GLN A 110 -29.91 -13.90 5.46
C GLN A 110 -29.72 -12.52 4.77
N GLU A 111 -30.52 -11.53 5.17
CA GLU A 111 -30.46 -10.14 4.69
C GLU A 111 -29.21 -9.40 5.19
N GLN A 112 -28.69 -9.77 6.35
CA GLN A 112 -27.50 -9.17 6.95
C GLN A 112 -26.18 -9.76 6.42
N ARG A 113 -26.18 -10.98 5.88
CA ARG A 113 -24.97 -11.67 5.39
C ARG A 113 -24.18 -10.86 4.33
N PRO A 114 -24.81 -10.17 3.36
CA PRO A 114 -24.09 -9.29 2.43
C PRO A 114 -23.24 -8.22 3.13
N LEU A 115 -23.71 -7.68 4.26
CA LEU A 115 -22.98 -6.66 5.04
C LEU A 115 -21.72 -7.20 5.72
N MET A 116 -21.61 -8.54 5.88
CA MET A 116 -20.45 -9.21 6.46
C MET A 116 -19.42 -9.71 5.44
N LYS A 117 -19.67 -9.48 4.14
CA LYS A 117 -18.71 -9.82 3.09
C LYS A 117 -17.52 -8.87 3.14
N VAL A 118 -16.32 -9.44 3.25
CA VAL A 118 -15.07 -8.68 3.20
C VAL A 118 -14.51 -8.79 1.79
N ASN A 119 -14.42 -7.67 1.08
CA ASN A 119 -13.66 -7.60 -0.17
C ASN A 119 -12.29 -6.96 0.12
N ALA A 120 -11.23 -7.72 -0.09
CA ALA A 120 -9.85 -7.27 0.14
C ALA A 120 -9.26 -6.50 -1.06
N ALA A 121 -9.84 -6.70 -2.25
CA ALA A 121 -9.38 -6.03 -3.46
C ALA A 121 -9.69 -4.53 -3.38
N ALA A 122 -8.74 -3.72 -3.85
CA ALA A 122 -9.02 -2.32 -4.12
C ALA A 122 -10.02 -2.21 -5.27
N LYS A 123 -10.96 -1.26 -5.17
CA LYS A 123 -11.86 -0.90 -6.28
C LYS A 123 -11.23 0.18 -7.17
N GLU A 124 -10.48 1.08 -6.56
CA GLU A 124 -9.82 2.22 -7.16
C GLU A 124 -8.36 2.29 -6.68
N SER A 125 -7.55 3.09 -7.38
CA SER A 125 -6.17 3.30 -6.99
C SER A 125 -6.07 3.91 -5.59
N LYS A 126 -5.10 3.43 -4.80
CA LYS A 126 -4.75 4.00 -3.50
C LYS A 126 -3.45 4.80 -3.56
N SER A 127 -2.86 4.93 -4.74
CA SER A 127 -1.62 5.67 -4.95
C SER A 127 -1.86 7.18 -4.92
N LEU A 128 -0.80 7.98 -4.86
CA LEU A 128 -0.94 9.43 -4.84
C LEU A 128 -1.39 9.91 -6.22
N THR A 129 -0.69 9.49 -7.28
CA THR A 129 -1.03 9.88 -8.65
C THR A 129 -2.42 9.37 -9.05
N GLY A 130 -2.80 8.16 -8.64
CA GLY A 130 -4.14 7.62 -8.91
C GLY A 130 -5.28 8.37 -8.22
N ASN A 131 -4.97 9.21 -7.23
CA ASN A 131 -5.90 10.14 -6.58
C ASN A 131 -5.64 11.60 -7.03
N ASN A 132 -5.00 11.80 -8.19
CA ASN A 132 -4.65 13.11 -8.77
C ASN A 132 -3.80 14.01 -7.84
N ILE A 133 -2.96 13.40 -7.00
CA ILE A 133 -2.02 14.13 -6.15
C ILE A 133 -0.65 14.16 -6.84
N ASN A 134 -0.12 15.36 -7.03
CA ASN A 134 1.22 15.57 -7.56
C ASN A 134 2.28 15.10 -6.56
N ILE A 135 3.06 14.09 -6.94
CA ILE A 135 4.09 13.50 -6.08
C ILE A 135 5.22 14.50 -5.83
N ASP A 136 5.64 15.23 -6.87
CA ASP A 136 6.73 16.20 -6.77
C ASP A 136 6.40 17.31 -5.76
N GLU A 137 5.18 17.83 -5.77
CA GLU A 137 4.70 18.80 -4.78
C GLU A 137 4.74 18.23 -3.34
N ILE A 138 4.32 16.97 -3.16
CA ILE A 138 4.38 16.30 -1.85
C ILE A 138 5.82 16.14 -1.38
N LEU A 139 6.74 15.74 -2.27
CA LEU A 139 8.14 15.57 -1.95
C LEU A 139 8.82 16.91 -1.63
N LYS A 140 8.61 17.95 -2.45
CA LYS A 140 9.11 19.31 -2.19
C LYS A 140 8.61 19.84 -0.85
N LYS A 141 7.31 19.68 -0.56
CA LYS A 141 6.73 20.08 0.72
C LYS A 141 7.33 19.32 1.90
N ALA A 142 7.61 18.03 1.73
CA ALA A 142 8.28 17.24 2.75
C ALA A 142 9.72 17.71 2.97
N ASP A 143 10.47 17.97 1.89
CA ASP A 143 11.86 18.46 1.94
C ASP A 143 11.94 19.80 2.68
N SER A 144 11.05 20.75 2.36
CA SER A 144 11.00 22.05 3.03
C SER A 144 10.66 21.97 4.52
N TYR A 145 9.91 20.94 4.94
CA TYR A 145 9.52 20.78 6.34
C TYR A 145 10.55 19.99 7.16
N ASP A 146 11.08 18.89 6.61
CA ASP A 146 12.07 18.01 7.22
C ASP A 146 12.74 17.21 6.09
N HIS A 147 13.92 17.63 5.64
CA HIS A 147 14.66 17.00 4.54
C HIS A 147 14.82 15.48 4.73
N ARG A 148 15.09 15.04 5.96
CA ARG A 148 15.20 13.60 6.28
C ARG A 148 13.89 12.87 6.03
N PHE A 149 12.77 13.51 6.35
CA PHE A 149 11.45 12.97 6.06
C PHE A 149 11.18 12.86 4.56
N GLY A 150 11.54 13.87 3.77
CA GLY A 150 11.43 13.82 2.32
C GLY A 150 12.24 12.67 1.70
N LEU A 151 13.45 12.42 2.21
CA LEU A 151 14.26 11.24 1.84
C LEU A 151 13.58 9.92 2.22
N MET A 152 12.92 9.84 3.39
CA MET A 152 12.13 8.66 3.77
C MET A 152 10.98 8.41 2.80
N LEU A 153 10.25 9.45 2.37
CA LEU A 153 9.15 9.29 1.42
C LEU A 153 9.65 8.77 0.06
N ARG A 154 10.80 9.27 -0.41
CA ARG A 154 11.45 8.77 -1.64
C ARG A 154 11.84 7.30 -1.52
N MET A 155 12.38 6.86 -0.38
CA MET A 155 12.67 5.43 -0.14
C MET A 155 11.41 4.58 -0.10
N GLU A 156 10.31 5.06 0.50
CA GLU A 156 9.03 4.35 0.48
C GLU A 156 8.43 4.26 -0.93
N LEU A 157 8.58 5.31 -1.74
CA LEU A 157 8.14 5.36 -3.14
C LEU A 157 8.97 4.43 -4.05
N ALA A 158 10.30 4.46 -3.92
CA ALA A 158 11.22 3.73 -4.78
C ALA A 158 11.33 2.24 -4.43
N PHE A 159 11.21 1.89 -3.14
CA PHE A 159 11.45 0.51 -2.66
C PHE A 159 10.22 -0.11 -1.99
N GLY A 160 9.09 0.61 -1.98
CA GLY A 160 7.85 0.15 -1.34
C GLY A 160 7.98 -0.08 0.15
N LEU A 161 8.97 0.51 0.83
CA LEU A 161 9.22 0.24 2.25
C LEU A 161 7.97 0.57 3.07
N ARG A 162 7.71 -0.24 4.09
CA ARG A 162 6.70 0.13 5.09
C ARG A 162 7.28 1.17 6.04
N ARG A 163 6.43 1.98 6.66
CA ARG A 163 6.82 2.96 7.70
C ARG A 163 7.87 2.45 8.71
N GLU A 164 7.69 1.25 9.26
CA GLU A 164 8.65 0.70 10.21
C GLU A 164 9.96 0.25 9.53
N GLU A 165 9.88 -0.24 8.30
CA GLU A 165 11.05 -0.65 7.50
C GLU A 165 11.89 0.57 7.12
N VAL A 166 11.27 1.67 6.66
CA VAL A 166 12.00 2.89 6.31
C VAL A 166 12.66 3.50 7.54
N LEU A 167 11.98 3.58 8.69
CA LEU A 167 12.57 4.15 9.92
C LEU A 167 13.79 3.37 10.43
N LYS A 168 13.84 2.07 10.18
CA LYS A 168 14.99 1.20 10.53
C LYS A 168 16.02 1.10 9.42
N CYS A 169 15.72 1.63 8.24
CA CYS A 169 16.53 1.44 7.05
C CYS A 169 17.90 2.09 7.24
N LYS A 170 18.98 1.34 7.00
CA LYS A 170 20.36 1.84 6.91
C LYS A 170 20.81 1.70 5.46
N PRO A 171 20.68 2.75 4.63
CA PRO A 171 20.81 2.64 3.18
C PRO A 171 22.16 2.03 2.76
N HIS A 172 23.26 2.47 3.36
CA HIS A 172 24.62 1.96 3.08
C HIS A 172 24.85 0.50 3.47
N HIS A 173 24.09 -0.06 4.42
CA HIS A 173 24.23 -1.47 4.82
C HIS A 173 23.30 -2.38 4.02
N GLN A 174 22.26 -1.80 3.41
CA GLN A 174 21.22 -2.53 2.69
C GLN A 174 21.42 -2.50 1.18
N ASP A 175 22.32 -1.66 0.68
CA ASP A 175 22.73 -1.62 -0.71
C ASP A 175 23.86 -2.63 -0.97
N PHE A 176 23.55 -3.67 -1.74
CA PHE A 176 24.51 -4.68 -2.20
C PHE A 176 24.79 -4.54 -3.70
N GLU A 177 24.55 -3.36 -4.27
CA GLU A 177 24.71 -3.00 -5.69
C GLU A 177 23.74 -3.75 -6.63
N GLN A 178 23.76 -5.08 -6.63
CA GLN A 178 22.86 -5.92 -7.43
C GLN A 178 21.43 -5.97 -6.87
N TYR A 179 21.28 -5.74 -5.56
CA TYR A 179 20.00 -5.75 -4.89
C TYR A 179 20.00 -4.86 -3.64
N PHE A 180 18.81 -4.42 -3.27
CA PHE A 180 18.56 -3.74 -2.00
C PHE A 180 17.92 -4.71 -1.01
N ALA A 181 18.60 -4.96 0.11
CA ALA A 181 18.17 -5.92 1.13
C ALA A 181 17.24 -5.28 2.15
N ILE A 182 16.16 -5.97 2.54
CA ILE A 182 15.35 -5.61 3.70
C ILE A 182 15.56 -6.73 4.72
N PHE A 183 16.25 -6.39 5.81
CA PHE A 183 16.70 -7.38 6.79
C PHE A 183 15.57 -7.96 7.66
N HIS A 184 15.85 -9.14 8.23
CA HIS A 184 15.00 -9.78 9.21
C HIS A 184 14.68 -8.82 10.38
N GLY A 185 13.44 -8.85 10.88
CA GLY A 185 13.03 -8.00 12.01
C GLY A 185 12.79 -6.51 11.66
N HIS A 186 13.09 -6.06 10.44
CA HIS A 186 12.80 -4.69 10.01
C HIS A 186 11.32 -4.51 9.59
N GLY A 187 10.71 -5.56 9.01
CA GLY A 187 9.34 -5.53 8.49
C GLY A 187 8.27 -6.21 9.33
N LYS A 188 7.00 -6.03 8.91
CA LYS A 188 5.84 -6.70 9.53
C LYS A 188 6.00 -8.22 9.42
N GLY A 189 6.14 -8.90 10.55
CA GLY A 189 6.35 -10.35 10.60
C GLY A 189 7.81 -10.78 10.43
N GLY A 190 8.75 -9.82 10.43
CA GLY A 190 10.18 -10.06 10.45
C GLY A 190 10.76 -10.64 9.16
N ARG A 191 10.03 -10.64 8.05
CA ARG A 191 10.45 -11.30 6.82
C ARG A 191 11.52 -10.50 6.09
N GLU A 192 12.61 -11.18 5.77
CA GLU A 192 13.62 -10.68 4.85
C GLU A 192 13.11 -10.73 3.40
N ARG A 193 13.60 -9.80 2.57
CA ARG A 193 13.41 -9.82 1.12
C ARG A 193 14.49 -9.01 0.43
N HIS A 194 14.73 -9.31 -0.84
CA HIS A 194 15.62 -8.54 -1.70
C HIS A 194 14.83 -7.87 -2.81
N ILE A 195 15.13 -6.60 -3.08
CA ILE A 195 14.66 -5.88 -4.26
C ILE A 195 15.78 -5.96 -5.28
N VAL A 196 15.60 -6.83 -6.26
CA VAL A 196 16.57 -7.09 -7.33
C VAL A 196 16.25 -6.24 -8.57
N LYS A 197 17.21 -6.10 -9.48
CA LYS A 197 17.02 -5.45 -10.79
C LYS A 197 16.45 -4.04 -10.65
N MET A 198 17.10 -3.21 -9.85
CA MET A 198 16.74 -1.81 -9.71
C MET A 198 16.68 -1.10 -11.08
N ILE A 199 15.76 -0.16 -11.24
CA ILE A 199 15.75 0.79 -12.37
C ILE A 199 16.49 2.06 -11.99
N SER A 200 16.88 2.85 -12.98
CA SER A 200 17.59 4.12 -12.79
C SER A 200 16.99 5.05 -11.73
N SER A 201 15.66 5.21 -11.62
CA SER A 201 15.06 6.04 -10.55
C SER A 201 15.35 5.52 -9.14
N GLN A 202 15.35 4.21 -8.95
CA GLN A 202 15.65 3.61 -7.64
C GLN A 202 17.12 3.83 -7.27
N GLN A 203 18.01 3.74 -8.25
CA GLN A 203 19.44 4.02 -8.08
C GLN A 203 19.67 5.51 -7.76
N GLU A 204 19.06 6.42 -8.52
CA GLU A 204 19.16 7.87 -8.29
C GLU A 204 18.68 8.25 -6.89
N ILE A 205 17.53 7.72 -6.47
CA ILE A 205 17.00 7.95 -5.12
C ILE A 205 17.93 7.37 -4.06
N LEU A 206 18.48 6.17 -4.27
CA LEU A 206 19.37 5.53 -3.31
C LEU A 206 20.67 6.33 -3.14
N GLU A 207 21.26 6.82 -4.23
CA GLU A 207 22.46 7.65 -4.20
C GLU A 207 22.19 9.01 -3.55
N LEU A 208 21.06 9.67 -3.87
CA LEU A 208 20.61 10.88 -3.17
C LEU A 208 20.52 10.64 -1.66
N VAL A 209 19.93 9.53 -1.25
CA VAL A 209 19.78 9.16 0.16
C VAL A 209 21.13 8.88 0.81
N LYS A 210 22.01 8.11 0.17
CA LYS A 210 23.36 7.78 0.68
C LYS A 210 24.23 9.02 0.83
N ALA A 211 24.08 10.02 -0.03
CA ALA A 211 24.77 11.31 0.07
C ALA A 211 24.32 12.15 1.29
N ASN A 212 23.12 11.92 1.82
CA ASN A 212 22.53 12.73 2.89
C ASN A 212 22.42 12.01 4.25
N ILE A 213 22.69 10.70 4.29
CA ILE A 213 22.58 9.88 5.51
C ILE A 213 23.94 9.25 5.83
N GLY A 214 24.37 9.34 7.09
CA GLY A 214 25.66 8.79 7.51
C GLY A 214 25.78 7.27 7.30
N LYS A 215 27.00 6.78 7.05
CA LYS A 215 27.27 5.37 6.68
C LYS A 215 26.65 4.32 7.60
N ASN A 216 26.56 4.59 8.90
CA ASN A 216 26.02 3.66 9.89
C ASN A 216 24.64 4.06 10.44
N GLU A 217 24.07 5.14 9.90
CA GLU A 217 22.88 5.78 10.42
C GLU A 217 21.61 5.18 9.80
N ALA A 218 20.56 5.09 10.61
CA ALA A 218 19.24 4.75 10.10
C ALA A 218 18.54 5.99 9.55
N MET A 219 17.57 5.81 8.65
CA MET A 219 16.73 6.91 8.15
C MET A 219 15.89 7.54 9.26
N GLY A 220 15.51 6.78 10.30
CA GLY A 220 14.80 7.33 11.45
C GLY A 220 15.61 8.46 12.10
N TRP A 221 14.92 9.44 12.67
CA TRP A 221 15.59 10.54 13.39
C TRP A 221 16.42 9.97 14.55
N PRO A 222 17.67 10.42 14.73
CA PRO A 222 18.60 9.82 15.68
C PRO A 222 18.28 10.29 17.11
N THR A 223 17.71 11.49 17.22
CA THR A 223 17.36 12.16 18.47
C THR A 223 15.91 12.65 18.47
N THR A 224 15.35 12.74 19.67
CA THR A 224 14.08 13.41 19.95
C THR A 224 14.27 14.93 19.87
N ARG A 225 13.18 15.69 20.00
CA ARG A 225 13.24 17.16 20.06
C ARG A 225 14.02 17.69 21.27
N SER A 226 14.13 16.89 22.33
CA SER A 226 14.90 17.22 23.53
C SER A 226 16.37 16.78 23.43
N GLY A 227 16.82 16.29 22.27
CA GLY A 227 18.21 15.88 22.06
C GLY A 227 18.56 14.48 22.55
N GLN A 228 17.62 13.76 23.19
CA GLN A 228 17.83 12.38 23.65
C GLN A 228 17.81 11.40 22.47
N ARG A 229 18.48 10.25 22.59
CA ARG A 229 18.42 9.20 21.56
C ARG A 229 16.97 8.75 21.32
N ALA A 230 16.51 8.85 20.08
CA ALA A 230 15.13 8.51 19.74
C ALA A 230 14.93 6.99 19.65
N THR A 231 13.87 6.53 20.29
CA THR A 231 13.38 5.15 20.17
C THR A 231 12.57 4.96 18.88
N LEU A 232 12.31 3.71 18.49
CA LEU A 232 11.43 3.40 17.36
C LEU A 232 9.99 3.91 17.60
N LYS A 233 9.51 3.88 18.84
CA LYS A 233 8.17 4.38 19.21
C LYS A 233 8.05 5.88 18.94
N GLU A 234 9.06 6.64 19.34
CA GLU A 234 9.11 8.09 19.10
C GLU A 234 9.25 8.40 17.61
N ASN A 235 10.09 7.65 16.89
CA ASN A 235 10.21 7.74 15.44
C ASN A 235 8.87 7.49 14.72
N LEU A 236 8.14 6.44 15.10
CA LEU A 236 6.81 6.12 14.55
C LEU A 236 5.80 7.24 14.84
N SER A 237 5.85 7.82 16.04
CA SER A 237 5.00 8.95 16.43
C SER A 237 5.35 10.21 15.64
N ARG A 238 6.64 10.56 15.53
CA ARG A 238 7.14 11.69 14.75
C ARG A 238 6.76 11.56 13.27
N TYR A 239 6.95 10.39 12.67
CA TYR A 239 6.51 10.12 11.30
C TYR A 239 5.01 10.38 11.13
N GLN A 240 4.17 9.83 12.02
CA GLN A 240 2.72 10.02 11.94
C GLN A 240 2.33 11.49 12.09
N ASN A 241 2.96 12.21 13.01
CA ASN A 241 2.70 13.63 13.25
C ASN A 241 3.13 14.49 12.06
N THR A 242 4.27 14.18 11.44
CA THR A 242 4.75 14.87 10.23
C THR A 242 3.77 14.65 9.07
N MET A 243 3.34 13.41 8.83
CA MET A 243 2.31 13.10 7.82
C MET A 243 1.02 13.90 8.06
N THR A 244 0.55 13.96 9.31
CA THR A 244 -0.64 14.74 9.68
C THR A 244 -0.45 16.23 9.40
N LYS A 245 0.68 16.81 9.80
CA LYS A 245 0.99 18.23 9.59
C LYS A 245 1.07 18.60 8.11
N LEU A 246 1.69 17.74 7.29
CA LEU A 246 1.77 17.94 5.85
C LEU A 246 0.43 17.71 5.15
N GLY A 247 -0.57 17.16 5.86
CA GLY A 247 -1.90 16.88 5.33
C GLY A 247 -2.02 15.54 4.62
N ILE A 248 -0.99 14.70 4.66
CA ILE A 248 -0.93 13.39 4.00
C ILE A 248 -1.71 12.36 4.84
N THR A 249 -3.01 12.59 4.94
CA THR A 249 -3.96 11.80 5.74
C THR A 249 -5.21 11.51 4.94
N LYS A 250 -5.88 10.39 5.28
CA LYS A 250 -7.11 10.00 4.59
C LYS A 250 -8.20 11.06 4.69
N ALA A 251 -8.23 11.81 5.79
CA ALA A 251 -9.23 12.85 6.01
C ALA A 251 -9.01 14.06 5.10
N LYS A 252 -7.75 14.43 4.82
CA LYS A 252 -7.44 15.67 4.08
C LYS A 252 -7.13 15.44 2.59
N LEU A 253 -6.43 14.36 2.26
CA LEU A 253 -6.01 14.05 0.88
C LEU A 253 -6.54 12.70 0.38
N GLY A 254 -7.40 12.00 1.12
CA GLY A 254 -7.86 10.65 0.75
C GLY A 254 -6.79 9.55 0.85
N VAL A 255 -5.51 9.92 0.94
CA VAL A 255 -4.34 9.03 0.96
C VAL A 255 -3.69 8.92 2.34
N SER A 256 -2.81 7.94 2.54
CA SER A 256 -1.98 7.85 3.76
C SER A 256 -0.54 7.46 3.43
N GLY A 257 0.34 7.30 4.41
CA GLY A 257 1.70 6.79 4.14
C GLY A 257 1.73 5.43 3.44
N HIS A 258 0.65 4.66 3.56
CA HIS A 258 0.53 3.40 2.83
C HIS A 258 0.27 3.59 1.31
N SER A 259 -0.13 4.78 0.89
CA SER A 259 -0.35 5.14 -0.51
C SER A 259 0.94 5.18 -1.32
N LEU A 260 2.08 5.52 -0.71
CA LEU A 260 3.40 5.43 -1.37
C LEU A 260 3.73 3.99 -1.74
N ARG A 261 3.38 3.03 -0.88
CA ARG A 261 3.54 1.61 -1.18
C ARG A 261 2.59 1.12 -2.28
N ALA A 262 1.39 1.70 -2.38
CA ALA A 262 0.49 1.44 -3.51
C ALA A 262 1.05 2.04 -4.81
N GLN A 263 1.59 3.26 -4.75
CA GLN A 263 2.28 3.91 -5.87
C GLN A 263 3.47 3.07 -6.35
N PHE A 264 4.32 2.59 -5.44
CA PHE A 264 5.41 1.68 -5.78
C PHE A 264 4.90 0.44 -6.52
N ALA A 265 3.85 -0.22 -6.02
CA ALA A 265 3.27 -1.38 -6.68
C ALA A 265 2.74 -1.07 -8.09
N GLU A 266 2.14 0.11 -8.28
CA GLU A 266 1.66 0.58 -9.59
C GLU A 266 2.80 0.90 -10.55
N ASN A 267 3.87 1.55 -10.08
CA ASN A 267 5.01 1.92 -10.91
C ASN A 267 5.88 0.71 -11.28
N ASN A 268 5.99 -0.26 -10.37
CA ASN A 268 6.82 -1.43 -10.56
C ASN A 268 6.14 -2.50 -11.43
N ALA A 269 4.81 -2.50 -11.51
CA ALA A 269 4.07 -3.44 -12.36
C ALA A 269 4.42 -3.33 -13.86
N PRO A 270 4.47 -2.13 -14.49
CA PRO A 270 4.94 -1.96 -15.86
C PRO A 270 6.36 -2.48 -16.11
N VAL A 271 7.26 -2.30 -15.15
CA VAL A 271 8.64 -2.85 -15.20
C VAL A 271 8.65 -4.38 -15.21
N HIS A 272 7.60 -5.01 -14.70
CA HIS A 272 7.35 -6.45 -14.79
C HIS A 272 6.43 -6.84 -15.97
N GLY A 273 6.15 -5.89 -16.87
CA GLY A 273 5.36 -6.01 -18.09
C GLY A 273 3.87 -6.23 -17.86
N ILE A 274 3.31 -5.66 -16.79
CA ILE A 274 1.86 -5.63 -16.55
C ILE A 274 1.42 -4.21 -16.26
N ILE A 275 0.32 -3.77 -16.88
CA ILE A 275 -0.35 -2.52 -16.49
C ILE A 275 -1.43 -2.85 -15.45
N PRO A 276 -1.39 -2.35 -14.22
CA PRO A 276 -2.42 -2.68 -13.25
C PRO A 276 -3.78 -2.05 -13.59
N PRO A 277 -4.92 -2.71 -13.27
CA PRO A 277 -6.25 -2.14 -13.51
C PRO A 277 -6.48 -0.82 -12.79
N SER A 278 -5.80 -0.60 -11.66
CA SER A 278 -5.86 0.67 -10.94
C SER A 278 -5.33 1.86 -11.74
N ILE A 279 -4.49 1.63 -12.77
CA ILE A 279 -3.98 2.67 -13.68
C ILE A 279 -4.51 2.52 -15.12
N GLY A 280 -5.52 1.67 -15.34
CA GLY A 280 -6.19 1.54 -16.64
C GLY A 280 -5.87 0.27 -17.42
N GLY A 281 -5.04 -0.62 -16.87
CA GLY A 281 -4.76 -1.91 -17.50
C GLY A 281 -6.01 -2.78 -17.59
N THR A 282 -6.19 -3.44 -18.73
CA THR A 282 -7.34 -4.32 -18.96
C THR A 282 -7.15 -5.66 -18.22
N LYS A 283 -8.17 -6.51 -18.25
CA LYS A 283 -8.09 -7.87 -17.70
C LYS A 283 -7.50 -8.87 -18.70
N GLY A 284 -7.58 -8.55 -20.00
CA GLY A 284 -7.22 -9.40 -21.13
C GLY A 284 -5.77 -9.23 -21.62
N GLN A 285 -4.91 -8.57 -20.86
CA GLN A 285 -3.58 -8.14 -21.34
C GLN A 285 -2.68 -9.26 -21.81
N MET A 286 -2.86 -10.46 -21.27
CA MET A 286 -2.08 -11.65 -21.57
C MET A 286 -2.81 -12.89 -21.05
N PRO A 287 -2.40 -14.10 -21.49
CA PRO A 287 -2.91 -15.34 -20.94
C PRO A 287 -2.75 -15.44 -19.42
N LYS A 288 -3.67 -16.16 -18.77
CA LYS A 288 -3.72 -16.31 -17.32
C LYS A 288 -2.42 -16.90 -16.72
N ALA A 289 -1.78 -17.82 -17.43
CA ALA A 289 -0.52 -18.43 -16.99
C ALA A 289 0.59 -17.38 -16.91
N ASP A 290 0.75 -16.56 -17.95
CA ASP A 290 1.77 -15.50 -18.03
C ASP A 290 1.53 -14.42 -16.99
N MET A 291 0.27 -13.99 -16.85
CA MET A 291 -0.15 -13.05 -15.81
C MET A 291 0.23 -13.57 -14.42
N LYS A 292 -0.02 -14.84 -14.12
CA LYS A 292 0.34 -15.44 -12.82
C LYS A 292 1.84 -15.39 -12.56
N VAL A 293 2.68 -15.67 -13.55
CA VAL A 293 4.15 -15.62 -13.41
C VAL A 293 4.62 -14.19 -13.14
N ARG A 294 4.15 -13.21 -13.91
CA ARG A 294 4.53 -11.81 -13.73
C ARG A 294 4.03 -11.25 -12.38
N LEU A 295 2.82 -11.61 -11.95
CA LEU A 295 2.29 -11.23 -10.64
C LEU A 295 3.06 -11.89 -9.48
N ALA A 296 3.57 -13.11 -9.65
CA ALA A 296 4.42 -13.77 -8.65
C ALA A 296 5.71 -12.97 -8.44
N ARG A 297 6.39 -12.59 -9.54
CA ARG A 297 7.62 -11.76 -9.49
C ARG A 297 7.38 -10.41 -8.82
N LEU A 298 6.29 -9.72 -9.18
CA LEU A 298 5.90 -8.45 -8.55
C LEU A 298 5.57 -8.64 -7.05
N SER A 299 4.89 -9.73 -6.70
CA SER A 299 4.57 -10.06 -5.30
C SER A 299 5.83 -10.29 -4.47
N GLU A 300 6.82 -10.99 -5.02
CA GLU A 300 8.12 -11.22 -4.38
C GLU A 300 8.90 -9.92 -4.16
N ALA A 301 8.98 -9.04 -5.17
CA ALA A 301 9.61 -7.72 -5.05
C ALA A 301 8.95 -6.88 -3.92
N MET A 302 7.66 -7.07 -3.70
CA MET A 302 6.89 -6.43 -2.63
C MET A 302 7.02 -7.15 -1.27
N GLY A 303 7.66 -8.31 -1.18
CA GLY A 303 7.80 -9.09 0.06
C GLY A 303 6.55 -9.88 0.44
N HIS A 304 5.78 -10.31 -0.56
CA HIS A 304 4.58 -11.10 -0.38
C HIS A 304 4.75 -12.48 -1.03
N HIS A 305 4.61 -13.56 -0.25
CA HIS A 305 4.55 -14.94 -0.79
C HIS A 305 3.18 -15.28 -1.41
N ARG A 306 2.17 -14.44 -1.19
CA ARG A 306 0.78 -14.66 -1.60
C ARG A 306 0.37 -13.56 -2.55
N ILE A 307 0.16 -13.94 -3.82
CA ILE A 307 -0.24 -13.02 -4.90
C ILE A 307 -1.57 -12.34 -4.57
N GLU A 308 -2.48 -13.02 -3.87
CA GLU A 308 -3.83 -12.50 -3.57
C GLU A 308 -3.80 -11.22 -2.73
N VAL A 309 -2.76 -11.04 -1.90
CA VAL A 309 -2.57 -9.85 -1.07
C VAL A 309 -2.34 -8.60 -1.92
N MET A 310 -1.79 -8.79 -3.12
CA MET A 310 -1.39 -7.70 -3.99
C MET A 310 -2.57 -7.00 -4.67
N SER A 311 -3.72 -7.68 -4.77
CA SER A 311 -4.98 -7.06 -5.26
C SER A 311 -5.45 -5.86 -4.43
N ALA A 312 -4.95 -5.72 -3.20
CA ALA A 312 -5.21 -4.56 -2.35
C ALA A 312 -4.45 -3.30 -2.80
N TYR A 313 -3.42 -3.43 -3.64
CA TYR A 313 -2.61 -2.33 -4.16
C TYR A 313 -2.94 -1.96 -5.60
N TYR A 314 -3.21 -2.95 -6.47
CA TYR A 314 -3.40 -2.73 -7.91
C TYR A 314 -4.76 -3.19 -8.48
N CYS A 315 -5.76 -3.44 -7.62
CA CYS A 315 -7.08 -4.00 -7.97
C CYS A 315 -7.02 -5.46 -8.49
N THR A 316 -8.09 -5.97 -9.12
CA THR A 316 -8.18 -7.38 -9.54
C THR A 316 -8.21 -7.50 -11.07
N PHE A 317 -7.33 -8.34 -11.62
CA PHE A 317 -7.23 -8.65 -13.05
C PHE A 317 -8.38 -9.54 -13.59
N GLY A 318 -9.39 -9.86 -12.76
CA GLY A 318 -10.46 -10.81 -13.12
C GLY A 318 -9.97 -12.25 -13.29
N THR A 319 -10.90 -13.19 -13.46
CA THR A 319 -10.57 -14.63 -13.60
C THR A 319 -10.86 -15.19 -14.98
N ASN A 320 -11.82 -14.61 -15.70
CA ASN A 320 -12.25 -14.98 -17.05
C ASN A 320 -12.39 -13.69 -17.87
N ALA A 321 -11.40 -13.37 -18.70
CA ALA A 321 -11.43 -12.21 -19.58
C ALA A 321 -11.02 -12.65 -20.99
N THR A 322 -11.70 -12.11 -22.00
CA THR A 322 -11.26 -12.21 -23.39
C THR A 322 -9.92 -11.50 -23.52
N LEU A 323 -8.99 -12.10 -24.26
CA LEU A 323 -7.71 -11.47 -24.54
C LEU A 323 -7.93 -10.17 -25.31
N ASP A 324 -7.09 -9.18 -25.01
CA ASP A 324 -7.10 -7.93 -25.76
C ASP A 324 -6.73 -8.19 -27.21
N ARG A 325 -7.21 -7.32 -28.11
CA ARG A 325 -6.82 -7.36 -29.52
C ARG A 325 -5.32 -7.09 -29.65
N ALA A 326 -4.71 -7.66 -30.69
CA ALA A 326 -3.37 -7.26 -31.11
C ALA A 326 -3.32 -5.74 -31.35
N GLY A 327 -2.19 -5.12 -31.07
CA GLY A 327 -2.02 -3.67 -31.23
C GLY A 327 -2.62 -2.81 -30.10
N ARG A 328 -3.06 -3.38 -28.96
CA ARG A 328 -3.58 -2.60 -27.82
C ARG A 328 -2.67 -1.44 -27.41
N CYS A 329 -1.37 -1.70 -27.32
CA CYS A 329 -0.36 -0.69 -26.96
C CYS A 329 -0.41 0.49 -27.95
N MET A 330 -0.36 0.19 -29.24
CA MET A 330 -0.47 1.19 -30.32
C MET A 330 -1.77 1.98 -30.19
N THR A 331 -2.92 1.31 -30.11
CA THR A 331 -4.23 1.98 -29.97
C THR A 331 -4.27 2.94 -28.77
N ASN A 332 -3.74 2.53 -27.62
CA ASN A 332 -3.73 3.37 -26.42
C ASN A 332 -2.80 4.57 -26.57
N ILE A 333 -1.65 4.41 -27.23
CA ILE A 333 -0.72 5.52 -27.48
C ILE A 333 -1.33 6.49 -28.50
N ASP A 334 -1.91 6.01 -29.60
CA ASP A 334 -2.57 6.84 -30.61
C ASP A 334 -3.72 7.67 -30.03
N MET A 335 -4.51 7.07 -29.14
CA MET A 335 -5.56 7.79 -28.43
C MET A 335 -5.00 8.92 -27.55
N ALA A 336 -3.84 8.70 -26.91
CA ALA A 336 -3.20 9.72 -26.10
C ALA A 336 -2.57 10.82 -26.98
N THR A 337 -1.86 10.47 -28.06
CA THR A 337 -1.26 11.46 -28.98
C THR A 337 -2.34 12.32 -29.65
N ALA A 338 -3.50 11.75 -29.99
CA ALA A 338 -4.65 12.52 -30.47
C ALA A 338 -5.10 13.61 -29.48
N ILE A 339 -5.05 13.34 -28.17
CA ILE A 339 -5.33 14.34 -27.11
C ILE A 339 -4.19 15.36 -27.00
N LEU A 340 -2.94 14.93 -27.15
CA LEU A 340 -1.77 15.80 -27.04
C LEU A 340 -1.64 16.77 -28.23
N LYS A 341 -2.15 16.43 -29.41
CA LYS A 341 -2.15 17.32 -30.59
C LYS A 341 -2.87 18.65 -30.35
N SER A 342 -3.82 18.70 -29.42
CA SER A 342 -4.50 19.95 -29.03
C SER A 342 -3.82 20.69 -27.88
N GLN A 343 -2.67 20.21 -27.39
CA GLN A 343 -1.93 20.81 -26.28
C GLN A 343 -0.65 21.48 -26.79
N ASP A 344 -0.29 22.59 -26.16
CA ASP A 344 1.02 23.21 -26.37
C ASP A 344 2.07 22.47 -25.53
N LEU A 345 2.78 21.53 -26.17
CA LEU A 345 3.78 20.71 -25.49
C LEU A 345 5.11 21.45 -25.35
N GLU A 346 5.75 21.30 -24.18
CA GLU A 346 7.09 21.81 -23.92
C GLU A 346 8.08 21.42 -25.06
N PRO A 347 9.02 22.32 -25.42
CA PRO A 347 10.09 21.98 -26.35
C PRO A 347 10.87 20.75 -25.89
N LEU A 348 11.40 20.00 -26.86
CA LEU A 348 12.27 18.87 -26.57
C LEU A 348 13.53 19.36 -25.85
N VAL A 349 13.77 18.83 -24.66
CA VAL A 349 14.97 19.10 -23.86
C VAL A 349 16.11 18.26 -24.42
N ASP A 350 17.24 18.89 -24.73
CA ASP A 350 18.34 18.20 -25.40
C ASP A 350 18.90 17.02 -24.61
N ASN A 351 18.93 17.11 -23.27
CA ASN A 351 19.36 16.01 -22.39
C ASN A 351 18.46 14.76 -22.52
N TYR A 352 17.22 14.90 -22.98
CA TYR A 352 16.27 13.80 -23.15
C TYR A 352 16.19 13.30 -24.60
N ARG A 353 16.83 14.00 -25.55
CA ARG A 353 16.71 13.71 -26.99
C ARG A 353 17.17 12.30 -27.36
N ALA A 354 18.30 11.85 -26.82
CA ALA A 354 18.83 10.52 -27.09
C ALA A 354 17.87 9.42 -26.58
N ASP A 355 17.37 9.58 -25.36
CA ASP A 355 16.39 8.66 -24.76
C ASP A 355 15.07 8.66 -25.54
N CYS A 356 14.54 9.83 -25.90
CA CYS A 356 13.32 9.93 -26.69
C CYS A 356 13.47 9.28 -28.07
N THR A 357 14.65 9.40 -28.69
CA THR A 357 14.95 8.75 -29.98
C THR A 357 15.00 7.24 -29.82
N SER A 358 15.63 6.73 -28.76
CA SER A 358 15.66 5.30 -28.43
C SER A 358 14.26 4.74 -28.20
N ILE A 359 13.43 5.44 -27.43
CA ILE A 359 12.03 5.08 -27.21
C ILE A 359 11.27 5.05 -28.54
N ARG A 360 11.46 6.05 -29.41
CA ARG A 360 10.81 6.08 -30.73
C ARG A 360 11.17 4.86 -31.55
N SER A 361 12.45 4.50 -31.65
CA SER A 361 12.88 3.32 -32.41
C SER A 361 12.22 2.02 -31.92
N ILE A 362 11.91 1.90 -30.63
CA ILE A 362 11.19 0.74 -30.08
C ILE A 362 9.71 0.79 -30.46
N LEU A 363 9.12 1.97 -30.50
CA LEU A 363 7.72 2.18 -30.86
C LEU A 363 7.47 2.07 -32.37
N ASP A 364 8.45 2.38 -33.21
CA ASP A 364 8.40 2.18 -34.66
C ASP A 364 8.21 0.68 -34.99
N VAL A 365 8.82 -0.23 -34.21
CA VAL A 365 8.61 -1.69 -34.33
C VAL A 365 7.17 -2.09 -33.99
N LEU A 366 6.47 -1.28 -33.20
CA LEU A 366 5.05 -1.46 -32.86
C LEU A 366 4.11 -0.68 -33.79
N GLU A 367 4.64 -0.10 -34.88
CA GLU A 367 3.90 0.70 -35.88
C GLU A 367 3.17 1.93 -35.27
N VAL A 368 3.74 2.51 -34.21
CA VAL A 368 3.15 3.67 -33.51
C VAL A 368 3.72 4.98 -34.06
N GLU A 369 2.87 5.84 -34.62
CA GLU A 369 3.27 7.19 -35.04
C GLU A 369 3.29 8.15 -33.85
N ILE A 370 4.50 8.55 -33.41
CA ILE A 370 4.66 9.48 -32.28
C ILE A 370 5.88 10.40 -32.44
N THR A 371 5.72 11.67 -32.09
CA THR A 371 6.79 12.68 -32.12
C THR A 371 7.67 12.61 -30.88
N LEU A 372 8.91 13.12 -30.97
CA LEU A 372 9.81 13.18 -29.81
C LEU A 372 9.27 14.05 -28.67
N LYS A 373 8.47 15.09 -28.97
CA LYS A 373 7.83 15.94 -27.95
C LYS A 373 6.75 15.18 -27.19
N GLU A 374 5.93 14.40 -27.90
CA GLU A 374 4.91 13.55 -27.28
C GLU A 374 5.56 12.43 -26.44
N ILE A 375 6.64 11.82 -26.94
CA ILE A 375 7.43 10.86 -26.15
C ILE A 375 7.95 11.52 -24.87
N GLN A 376 8.56 12.71 -24.97
CA GLN A 376 9.05 13.44 -23.80
C GLN A 376 7.93 13.66 -22.78
N TYR A 377 6.77 14.11 -23.24
CA TYR A 377 5.62 14.36 -22.36
C TYR A 377 5.16 13.09 -21.64
N LEU A 378 4.91 11.99 -22.38
CA LEU A 378 4.46 10.73 -21.80
C LEU A 378 5.53 10.12 -20.86
N TRP A 379 6.80 10.22 -21.24
CA TRP A 379 7.89 9.68 -20.43
C TRP A 379 8.16 10.50 -19.16
N LYS A 380 7.92 11.82 -19.20
CA LYS A 380 7.93 12.69 -18.02
C LYS A 380 6.84 12.27 -17.02
N ILE A 381 5.63 11.96 -17.48
CA ILE A 381 4.57 11.39 -16.61
C ILE A 381 5.05 10.11 -15.92
N TYR A 382 5.64 9.18 -16.68
CA TYR A 382 6.19 7.95 -16.10
C TYR A 382 7.31 8.24 -15.09
N SER A 383 8.17 9.23 -15.37
CA SER A 383 9.31 9.59 -14.53
C SER A 383 8.88 10.24 -13.21
N GLU A 384 7.98 11.23 -13.28
CA GLU A 384 7.44 11.94 -12.12
C GLU A 384 6.70 11.00 -11.17
N ARG A 385 5.99 10.00 -11.72
CA ARG A 385 5.36 8.94 -10.91
C ARG A 385 6.38 8.20 -10.05
N ASN A 386 7.61 8.05 -10.54
CA ASN A 386 8.72 7.40 -9.83
C ASN A 386 9.49 8.36 -8.90
N GLY A 387 9.10 9.62 -8.82
CA GLY A 387 9.69 10.62 -7.90
C GLY A 387 11.05 11.16 -8.35
N VAL A 388 11.37 11.03 -9.65
CA VAL A 388 12.57 11.59 -10.27
C VAL A 388 12.18 12.42 -11.49
N ALA A 389 13.06 13.31 -11.93
CA ALA A 389 12.80 14.15 -13.10
C ALA A 389 12.76 13.33 -14.41
N TRP A 390 13.62 12.31 -14.51
CA TRP A 390 13.74 11.49 -15.71
C TRP A 390 14.23 10.08 -15.41
N VAL A 391 13.47 9.07 -15.82
CA VAL A 391 13.88 7.66 -15.72
C VAL A 391 14.57 7.27 -17.02
N ARG A 392 15.73 6.62 -16.95
CA ARG A 392 16.36 6.06 -18.16
C ARG A 392 15.49 4.96 -18.77
N PRO A 393 15.27 4.94 -20.10
CA PRO A 393 14.49 3.91 -20.78
C PRO A 393 15.26 2.59 -20.84
N GLU A 394 15.04 1.72 -19.86
CA GLU A 394 15.82 0.47 -19.69
C GLU A 394 14.99 -0.82 -19.76
N LYS A 395 13.70 -0.77 -19.37
CA LYS A 395 12.86 -1.97 -19.19
C LYS A 395 11.42 -1.74 -19.63
N GLU A 396 10.87 -2.72 -20.35
CA GLU A 396 9.45 -2.79 -20.72
C GLU A 396 8.92 -1.43 -21.25
N ILE A 397 9.72 -0.75 -22.09
CA ILE A 397 9.52 0.66 -22.48
C ILE A 397 8.13 0.89 -23.09
N GLY A 398 7.69 0.00 -23.98
CA GLY A 398 6.35 0.04 -24.58
C GLY A 398 5.23 -0.04 -23.53
N ILE A 399 5.37 -0.89 -22.51
CA ILE A 399 4.39 -1.01 -21.42
C ILE A 399 4.41 0.23 -20.51
N CYS A 400 5.60 0.77 -20.22
CA CYS A 400 5.75 1.97 -19.41
C CYS A 400 5.13 3.20 -20.08
N ILE A 401 5.35 3.39 -21.38
CA ILE A 401 4.75 4.52 -22.11
C ILE A 401 3.24 4.32 -22.34
N GLU A 402 2.77 3.09 -22.58
CA GLU A 402 1.35 2.77 -22.64
C GLU A 402 0.64 3.12 -21.31
N ALA A 403 1.27 2.81 -20.17
CA ALA A 403 0.73 3.17 -18.86
C ALA A 403 0.62 4.69 -18.67
N ALA A 404 1.56 5.48 -19.19
CA ALA A 404 1.48 6.94 -19.19
C ALA A 404 0.37 7.45 -20.13
N ALA A 405 0.25 6.87 -21.33
CA ALA A 405 -0.81 7.19 -22.28
C ALA A 405 -2.22 6.97 -21.67
N LEU A 406 -2.42 5.84 -20.99
CA LEU A 406 -3.67 5.54 -20.27
C LEU A 406 -3.98 6.56 -19.17
N GLN A 407 -2.95 7.13 -18.52
CA GLN A 407 -3.15 8.20 -17.55
C GLN A 407 -3.66 9.47 -18.22
N VAL A 408 -3.09 9.89 -19.35
CA VAL A 408 -3.55 11.05 -20.13
C VAL A 408 -5.02 10.87 -20.52
N ILE A 409 -5.38 9.73 -21.11
CA ILE A 409 -6.76 9.42 -21.52
C ILE A 409 -7.73 9.52 -20.34
N ARG A 410 -7.34 9.02 -19.17
CA ARG A 410 -8.18 9.06 -17.98
C ARG A 410 -8.36 10.47 -17.42
N GLN A 411 -7.31 11.28 -17.42
CA GLN A 411 -7.38 12.66 -16.95
C GLN A 411 -8.30 13.50 -17.84
N THR A 412 -8.25 13.33 -19.15
CA THR A 412 -9.16 14.00 -20.09
C THR A 412 -10.62 13.56 -19.94
N LYS A 413 -10.88 12.25 -19.81
CA LYS A 413 -12.25 11.74 -19.58
C LYS A 413 -12.82 12.19 -18.24
N GLY A 414 -11.99 12.25 -17.20
CA GLY A 414 -12.39 12.77 -15.89
C GLY A 414 -12.69 14.27 -15.92
N ALA A 415 -11.96 15.06 -16.71
CA ALA A 415 -12.22 16.48 -16.88
C ALA A 415 -13.52 16.76 -17.65
N GLN A 416 -13.87 15.93 -18.65
CA GLN A 416 -15.12 16.07 -19.41
C GLN A 416 -16.39 15.83 -18.57
N THR A 417 -16.32 15.03 -17.50
CA THR A 417 -17.44 14.83 -16.56
C THR A 417 -17.70 15.99 -15.60
N TYR A 418 -16.90 17.06 -15.63
CA TYR A 418 -17.00 18.22 -14.74
C TYR A 418 -17.28 19.54 -15.45
N LEU A 419 -17.57 19.53 -16.76
CA LEU A 419 -18.08 20.72 -17.44
C LEU A 419 -19.58 20.85 -17.11
N PRO A 420 -20.04 21.92 -16.44
CA PRO A 420 -21.47 22.19 -16.34
C PRO A 420 -22.00 22.50 -17.74
N GLU A 421 -23.16 21.92 -18.07
CA GLU A 421 -23.99 22.38 -19.21
C GLU A 421 -24.34 23.87 -19.07
#